data_AF-A0A1D2R2P0-F1
#
_entry.id   AF-A0A1D2R2P0-F1
#
_cell.length_a   1.000
_cell.length_b   1.000
_cell.length_c   1.000
_cell.angle_alpha   90.00
_cell.angle_beta   90.00
_cell.angle_gamma   90.00
#
_symmetry.space_group_name_H-M   'P 1'
#
loop_
_entity.id
_entity.type
_entity.pdbx_description
1 polymer ?
#
loop_
_entity_poly.entity_id
_entity_poly.type
_entity_poly.pdbx_seq_one_letter_code
_entity_poly.pdbx_strand_id
1 'polypeptide(L)'
;MIVALEEYCEGPRSVRPKAGLALSCWQTAKQQIVSYRDNAGKIDTLWLVEKSAPPSDTPAIPVSAPVNNYKAQFSEDEWTTLQCGIYWVFRQLFLIHRGEDADKLTEAQKKAFGTVLQTAPIIKSALARQVLLSLMEERETFTKVWATCFMDPRHPADGLHAVSELVDGKLPTDISLEFKRTLLILGRFIHLEHEKLAGTNLPEKPGALSEPYQCLILVGSSLRILEKELMDDLFHTPMNIYDLPSASPQSVKQTNVPGTVHLSPSVISATAPVKRTEYQQSIQPTITSSNKSPFIAALLSYFLLGGAGQIYLGQWKKGLALMISTFVLSFVFIGILIQVIGIGDAYGVAQKLRKGKSIGEWEFNINWKVSGLVMITYAIAICGIVFLIFLTSNSR
;
A
#
# COMPACT_ATOMS: atom_id res chain seq x y z
N MET A 1 -27.08 -22.73 3.21
CA MET A 1 -27.62 -22.99 1.85
C MET A 1 -26.57 -23.61 0.92
N ILE A 2 -25.31 -23.18 0.97
CA ILE A 2 -24.21 -23.85 0.22
C ILE A 2 -23.77 -25.17 0.92
N VAL A 3 -23.79 -25.23 2.26
CA VAL A 3 -23.50 -26.48 3.02
C VAL A 3 -24.55 -27.58 2.80
N ALA A 4 -25.78 -27.24 2.37
CA ALA A 4 -26.83 -28.23 2.09
C ALA A 4 -26.77 -28.80 0.66
N LEU A 5 -25.86 -28.31 -0.19
CA LEU A 5 -25.71 -28.74 -1.59
C LEU A 5 -24.54 -29.71 -1.79
N GLU A 6 -23.52 -29.69 -0.92
CA GLU A 6 -22.38 -30.63 -1.03
C GLU A 6 -22.72 -32.05 -0.55
N GLU A 7 -23.58 -32.19 0.46
CA GLU A 7 -23.96 -33.52 0.98
C GLU A 7 -24.85 -34.34 0.02
N TYR A 8 -25.42 -33.71 -1.02
CA TYR A 8 -26.31 -34.40 -1.97
C TYR A 8 -25.60 -34.93 -3.23
N CYS A 9 -24.31 -34.59 -3.44
CA CYS A 9 -23.57 -34.95 -4.64
C CYS A 9 -22.62 -36.16 -4.48
N GLU A 10 -22.40 -36.67 -3.26
CA GLU A 10 -21.52 -37.83 -3.02
C GLU A 10 -22.27 -39.12 -2.61
N GLY A 11 -23.52 -39.28 -3.06
CA GLY A 11 -24.25 -40.54 -2.94
C GLY A 11 -23.87 -41.55 -4.05
N PRO A 12 -23.88 -42.87 -3.77
CA PRO A 12 -23.48 -43.90 -4.73
C PRO A 12 -24.30 -43.83 -6.02
N ARG A 13 -23.60 -43.94 -7.16
CA ARG A 13 -24.13 -43.88 -8.54
C ARG A 13 -25.12 -45.02 -8.83
N SER A 14 -26.36 -44.95 -8.36
CA SER A 14 -27.40 -45.89 -8.82
C SER A 14 -28.86 -45.49 -8.60
N VAL A 15 -29.25 -44.21 -8.63
CA VAL A 15 -30.68 -43.85 -8.76
C VAL A 15 -30.82 -42.54 -9.54
N ARG A 16 -31.53 -42.55 -10.68
CA ARG A 16 -31.90 -41.31 -11.40
C ARG A 16 -32.93 -40.52 -10.57
N PRO A 17 -32.70 -39.24 -10.25
CA PRO A 17 -33.71 -38.44 -9.57
C PRO A 17 -34.81 -37.99 -10.55
N LYS A 18 -36.05 -37.96 -10.05
CA LYS A 18 -37.25 -37.56 -10.80
C LYS A 18 -37.16 -36.08 -11.19
N ALA A 19 -37.33 -35.79 -12.48
CA ALA A 19 -37.20 -34.47 -13.10
C ALA A 19 -38.08 -33.34 -12.50
N GLY A 20 -39.09 -33.67 -11.69
CA GLY A 20 -39.98 -32.68 -11.08
C GLY A 20 -39.35 -31.81 -9.98
N LEU A 21 -38.35 -32.32 -9.24
CA LEU A 21 -37.73 -31.59 -8.13
C LEU A 21 -36.70 -30.55 -8.58
N ALA A 22 -36.00 -30.80 -9.69
CA ALA A 22 -35.06 -29.84 -10.27
C ALA A 22 -35.76 -28.59 -10.80
N LEU A 23 -37.00 -28.73 -11.30
CA LEU A 23 -37.77 -27.62 -11.86
C LEU A 23 -38.28 -26.66 -10.77
N SER A 24 -38.68 -27.17 -9.59
CA SER A 24 -39.13 -26.30 -8.49
C SER A 24 -37.96 -25.54 -7.86
N CYS A 25 -36.80 -26.17 -7.68
CA CYS A 25 -35.59 -25.49 -7.21
C CYS A 25 -35.12 -24.40 -8.18
N TRP A 26 -35.22 -24.64 -9.49
CA TRP A 26 -34.87 -23.64 -10.51
C TRP A 26 -35.85 -22.46 -10.51
N GLN A 27 -37.15 -22.71 -10.36
CA GLN A 27 -38.15 -21.63 -10.28
C GLN A 27 -37.99 -20.77 -9.02
N THR A 28 -37.68 -21.38 -7.87
CA THR A 28 -37.40 -20.66 -6.62
C THR A 28 -36.13 -19.81 -6.72
N ALA A 29 -35.06 -20.34 -7.32
CA ALA A 29 -33.83 -19.58 -7.56
C ALA A 29 -34.07 -18.39 -8.51
N LYS A 30 -34.90 -18.58 -9.55
CA LYS A 30 -35.27 -17.52 -10.49
C LYS A 30 -36.07 -16.40 -9.81
N GLN A 31 -36.99 -16.73 -8.91
CA GLN A 31 -37.74 -15.71 -8.15
C GLN A 31 -36.84 -14.95 -7.16
N GLN A 32 -35.86 -15.61 -6.54
CA GLN A 32 -34.89 -14.92 -5.67
C GLN A 32 -33.97 -13.98 -6.45
N ILE A 33 -33.53 -14.35 -7.65
CA ILE A 33 -32.69 -13.48 -8.50
C ILE A 33 -33.46 -12.22 -8.95
N VAL A 34 -34.75 -12.34 -9.25
CA VAL A 34 -35.61 -11.17 -9.57
C VAL A 34 -35.76 -10.26 -8.35
N SER A 35 -35.98 -10.82 -7.15
CA SER A 35 -36.02 -10.05 -5.90
C SER A 35 -34.70 -9.32 -5.60
N TYR A 36 -33.55 -9.91 -5.94
CA TYR A 36 -32.24 -9.26 -5.78
C TYR A 36 -32.01 -8.14 -6.81
N ARG A 37 -32.49 -8.29 -8.04
CA ARG A 37 -32.42 -7.24 -9.08
C ARG A 37 -33.26 -6.01 -8.71
N ASP A 38 -34.44 -6.23 -8.14
CA ASP A 38 -35.33 -5.15 -7.70
C ASP A 38 -34.80 -4.44 -6.44
N ASN A 39 -34.01 -5.12 -5.61
CA ASN A 39 -33.32 -4.51 -4.47
C ASN A 39 -32.01 -3.80 -4.86
N ALA A 40 -31.33 -4.21 -5.94
CA ALA A 40 -30.15 -3.51 -6.44
C ALA A 40 -30.49 -2.11 -6.99
N GLY A 41 -31.68 -1.94 -7.59
CA GLY A 41 -32.20 -0.63 -8.00
C GLY A 41 -32.57 0.31 -6.84
N LYS A 42 -32.69 -0.22 -5.60
CA LYS A 42 -32.91 0.56 -4.37
C LYS A 42 -31.62 1.11 -3.75
N ILE A 43 -30.46 0.63 -4.17
CA ILE A 43 -29.17 1.11 -3.64
C ILE A 43 -28.81 2.48 -4.23
N ASP A 44 -29.24 2.78 -5.47
CA ASP A 44 -29.07 4.10 -6.09
C ASP A 44 -30.02 5.17 -5.51
N THR A 45 -31.10 4.79 -4.82
CA THR A 45 -32.03 5.73 -4.16
C THR A 45 -31.75 5.94 -2.67
N LEU A 46 -30.82 5.18 -2.07
CA LEU A 46 -30.38 5.33 -0.67
C LEU A 46 -29.50 6.56 -0.42
N TRP A 47 -29.05 7.25 -1.47
CA TRP A 47 -28.26 8.49 -1.37
C TRP A 47 -29.10 9.78 -1.30
N LEU A 48 -30.43 9.70 -1.31
CA LEU A 48 -31.32 10.88 -1.38
C LEU A 48 -32.51 10.90 -0.40
N VAL A 49 -32.45 10.20 0.73
CA VAL A 49 -33.52 10.25 1.76
C VAL A 49 -33.04 10.97 3.03
N GLU A 50 -33.37 12.26 3.05
CA GLU A 50 -34.14 12.93 4.12
C GLU A 50 -33.48 13.22 5.48
N LYS A 51 -33.07 14.49 5.64
CA LYS A 51 -32.97 15.20 6.92
C LYS A 51 -34.33 15.23 7.60
N SER A 52 -34.63 14.23 8.43
CA SER A 52 -35.70 14.33 9.43
C SER A 52 -35.08 14.70 10.79
N ALA A 53 -35.62 15.74 11.41
CA ALA A 53 -35.18 16.22 12.72
C ALA A 53 -35.54 15.19 13.82
N PRO A 54 -34.66 14.97 14.82
CA PRO A 54 -34.93 14.02 15.89
C PRO A 54 -36.02 14.51 16.86
N PRO A 55 -36.75 13.58 17.51
CA PRO A 55 -37.82 13.90 18.45
C PRO A 55 -37.32 14.58 19.74
N SER A 56 -38.16 15.48 20.25
CA SER A 56 -37.89 16.58 21.18
C SER A 56 -37.55 16.25 22.65
N ASP A 57 -37.46 14.98 23.06
CA ASP A 57 -37.53 14.65 24.50
C ASP A 57 -36.29 13.92 25.07
N THR A 58 -35.12 14.07 24.44
CA THR A 58 -33.87 13.53 25.02
C THR A 58 -33.27 14.54 26.01
N PRO A 59 -32.97 14.15 27.27
CA PRO A 59 -32.36 15.04 28.25
C PRO A 59 -31.03 15.60 27.72
N ALA A 60 -30.88 16.93 27.79
CA ALA A 60 -29.75 17.65 27.26
C ALA A 60 -28.42 17.09 27.80
N ILE A 61 -27.70 16.38 26.94
CA ILE A 61 -26.31 15.98 27.18
C ILE A 61 -25.52 17.29 27.33
N PRO A 62 -24.72 17.45 28.40
CA PRO A 62 -23.95 18.67 28.63
C PRO A 62 -23.11 18.99 27.40
N VAL A 63 -23.24 20.25 26.97
CA VAL A 63 -22.61 20.86 25.79
C VAL A 63 -21.20 20.32 25.60
N SER A 64 -21.05 19.57 24.52
CA SER A 64 -19.84 18.86 24.10
C SER A 64 -18.61 19.76 24.19
N ALA A 65 -17.53 19.23 24.77
CA ALA A 65 -16.19 19.77 24.58
C ALA A 65 -15.99 20.14 23.10
N PRO A 66 -15.25 21.23 22.79
CA PRO A 66 -15.05 21.69 21.42
C PRO A 66 -14.61 20.49 20.56
N VAL A 67 -15.37 20.20 19.51
CA VAL A 67 -15.01 19.17 18.55
C VAL A 67 -13.69 19.60 17.94
N ASN A 68 -12.60 18.97 18.40
CA ASN A 68 -11.26 19.25 17.89
C ASN A 68 -11.29 18.99 16.39
N ASN A 69 -11.23 20.04 15.57
CA ASN A 69 -11.09 19.91 14.13
C ASN A 69 -9.64 19.51 13.85
N TYR A 70 -9.35 18.21 13.89
CA TYR A 70 -7.99 17.72 13.70
C TYR A 70 -7.49 18.02 12.29
N LYS A 71 -8.37 17.99 11.28
CA LYS A 71 -8.00 18.30 9.88
C LYS A 71 -7.30 19.65 9.74
N ALA A 72 -7.71 20.66 10.52
CA ALA A 72 -7.08 21.98 10.50
C ALA A 72 -5.66 22.03 11.10
N GLN A 73 -5.24 21.00 11.85
CA GLN A 73 -3.91 20.90 12.46
C GLN A 73 -2.86 20.27 11.53
N PHE A 74 -3.31 19.67 10.42
CA PHE A 74 -2.48 19.02 9.43
C PHE A 74 -2.50 19.80 8.12
N SER A 75 -1.39 19.77 7.38
CA SER A 75 -1.37 20.18 5.98
C SER A 75 -2.18 19.18 5.12
N GLU A 76 -2.48 19.55 3.88
CA GLU A 76 -3.19 18.65 2.95
C GLU A 76 -2.41 17.34 2.70
N ASP A 77 -1.09 17.44 2.53
CA ASP A 77 -0.20 16.29 2.32
C ASP A 77 -0.13 15.38 3.56
N GLU A 78 -0.06 15.98 4.74
CA GLU A 78 -0.06 15.25 6.02
C GLU A 78 -1.40 14.56 6.26
N TRP A 79 -2.52 15.25 6.00
CA TRP A 79 -3.86 14.66 6.11
C TRP A 79 -4.03 13.50 5.13
N THR A 80 -3.56 13.66 3.90
CA THR A 80 -3.52 12.60 2.90
C THR A 80 -2.67 11.42 3.38
N THR A 81 -1.55 11.67 4.06
CA THR A 81 -0.71 10.63 4.66
C THR A 81 -1.46 9.86 5.77
N LEU A 82 -2.24 10.54 6.61
CA LEU A 82 -3.09 9.89 7.62
C LEU A 82 -4.18 9.01 6.96
N GLN A 83 -4.80 9.50 5.89
CA GLN A 83 -5.76 8.75 5.10
C GLN A 83 -5.13 7.50 4.46
N CYS A 84 -3.92 7.63 3.91
CA CYS A 84 -3.13 6.51 3.39
C CYS A 84 -2.75 5.51 4.48
N GLY A 85 -2.62 5.92 5.75
CA GLY A 85 -2.38 5.03 6.88
C GLY A 85 -3.35 3.86 6.94
N ILE A 86 -4.65 4.13 6.74
CA ILE A 86 -5.71 3.11 6.75
C ILE A 86 -5.53 2.14 5.57
N TYR A 87 -5.17 2.68 4.41
CA TYR A 87 -4.91 1.89 3.22
C TYR A 87 -3.64 1.04 3.35
N TRP A 88 -2.57 1.53 3.99
CA TRP A 88 -1.36 0.74 4.22
C TRP A 88 -1.57 -0.38 5.23
N VAL A 89 -2.42 -0.19 6.25
CA VAL A 89 -2.86 -1.31 7.11
C VAL A 89 -3.53 -2.38 6.26
N PHE A 90 -4.50 -2.00 5.44
CA PHE A 90 -5.19 -2.91 4.53
C PHE A 90 -4.22 -3.61 3.57
N ARG A 91 -3.32 -2.86 2.94
CA ARG A 91 -2.32 -3.37 2.01
C ARG A 91 -1.35 -4.33 2.68
N GLN A 92 -0.89 -4.07 3.91
CA GLN A 92 -0.02 -5.01 4.63
C GLN A 92 -0.69 -6.35 4.90
N LEU A 93 -1.97 -6.34 5.25
CA LEU A 93 -2.69 -7.57 5.57
C LEU A 93 -2.82 -8.48 4.35
N PHE A 94 -2.90 -7.91 3.14
CA PHE A 94 -3.16 -8.68 1.93
C PHE A 94 -1.96 -8.85 1.00
N LEU A 95 -0.96 -7.97 1.01
CA LEU A 95 0.23 -8.11 0.15
C LEU A 95 1.17 -9.21 0.60
N ILE A 96 1.37 -9.35 1.91
CA ILE A 96 2.30 -10.36 2.46
C ILE A 96 1.84 -11.77 2.07
N HIS A 97 0.53 -11.95 1.92
CA HIS A 97 -0.08 -13.26 1.95
C HIS A 97 -0.05 -14.01 0.61
N ARG A 98 0.23 -13.35 -0.52
CA ARG A 98 0.05 -14.02 -1.83
C ARG A 98 1.10 -13.76 -2.90
N GLY A 99 2.01 -12.81 -2.72
CA GLY A 99 2.86 -12.35 -3.82
C GLY A 99 2.06 -11.93 -5.07
N GLU A 100 0.75 -11.68 -4.89
CA GLU A 100 -0.16 -11.22 -5.92
C GLU A 100 0.16 -9.76 -6.22
N ASP A 101 0.06 -9.40 -7.51
CA ASP A 101 0.16 -8.01 -7.94
C ASP A 101 -0.78 -7.16 -7.07
N ALA A 102 -0.24 -6.13 -6.43
CA ALA A 102 -1.01 -5.19 -5.61
C ALA A 102 -2.28 -4.69 -6.33
N ASP A 103 -2.19 -4.63 -7.67
CA ASP A 103 -3.20 -4.21 -8.62
C ASP A 103 -4.47 -5.10 -8.68
N LYS A 104 -4.46 -6.30 -8.06
CA LYS A 104 -5.55 -7.28 -8.17
C LYS A 104 -6.22 -7.56 -6.83
N LEU A 105 -6.82 -6.53 -6.22
CA LEU A 105 -7.72 -6.75 -5.08
C LEU A 105 -8.95 -7.56 -5.50
N THR A 106 -9.22 -8.63 -4.75
CA THR A 106 -10.44 -9.43 -4.90
C THR A 106 -11.68 -8.63 -4.45
N GLU A 107 -12.86 -8.99 -4.97
CA GLU A 107 -14.12 -8.36 -4.56
C GLU A 107 -14.40 -8.56 -3.06
N ALA A 108 -13.97 -9.69 -2.47
CA ALA A 108 -14.08 -9.92 -1.03
C ALA A 108 -13.25 -8.91 -0.22
N GLN A 109 -12.00 -8.64 -0.65
CA GLN A 109 -11.13 -7.65 -0.01
C GLN A 109 -11.69 -6.23 -0.13
N LYS A 110 -12.18 -5.83 -1.31
CA LYS A 110 -12.82 -4.52 -1.51
C LYS A 110 -14.05 -4.36 -0.63
N LYS A 111 -14.88 -5.40 -0.53
CA LYS A 111 -16.08 -5.40 0.31
C LYS A 111 -15.74 -5.34 1.80
N ALA A 112 -14.74 -6.10 2.26
CA ALA A 112 -14.25 -6.01 3.64
C ALA A 112 -13.78 -4.59 3.99
N PHE A 113 -13.01 -3.95 3.09
CA PHE A 113 -12.59 -2.57 3.27
C PHE A 113 -13.78 -1.60 3.33
N GLY A 114 -14.76 -1.76 2.44
CA GLY A 114 -15.99 -0.96 2.45
C GLY A 114 -16.77 -1.08 3.78
N THR A 115 -16.87 -2.29 4.34
CA THR A 115 -17.48 -2.51 5.66
C THR A 115 -16.74 -1.77 6.77
N VAL A 116 -15.40 -1.70 6.70
CA VAL A 116 -14.59 -0.96 7.67
C VAL A 116 -14.82 0.55 7.59
N LEU A 117 -14.98 1.10 6.39
CA LEU A 117 -15.34 2.52 6.26
C LEU A 117 -16.69 2.81 6.92
N GLN A 118 -17.66 1.90 6.78
CA GLN A 118 -18.99 2.07 7.40
C GLN A 118 -18.95 2.06 8.94
N THR A 119 -17.89 1.56 9.58
CA THR A 119 -17.73 1.63 11.05
C THR A 119 -17.14 2.95 11.53
N ALA A 120 -16.82 3.89 10.64
CA ALA A 120 -16.28 5.21 11.00
C ALA A 120 -17.03 5.94 12.13
N PRO A 121 -18.38 5.99 12.15
CA PRO A 121 -19.12 6.77 13.15
C PRO A 121 -18.96 6.25 14.59
N ILE A 122 -18.66 4.96 14.75
CA ILE A 122 -18.64 4.28 16.05
C ILE A 122 -17.22 4.15 16.63
N ILE A 123 -16.21 4.64 15.91
CA ILE A 123 -14.82 4.64 16.36
C ILE A 123 -14.60 5.68 17.45
N LYS A 124 -13.99 5.24 18.56
CA LYS A 124 -13.71 6.07 19.73
C LYS A 124 -12.70 7.17 19.42
N SER A 125 -11.57 6.81 18.81
CA SER A 125 -10.53 7.77 18.41
C SER A 125 -11.12 8.86 17.52
N ALA A 126 -11.16 10.08 18.05
CA ALA A 126 -11.72 11.23 17.35
C ALA A 126 -10.95 11.54 16.06
N LEU A 127 -9.62 11.38 16.08
CA LEU A 127 -8.79 11.54 14.88
C LEU A 127 -9.09 10.45 13.83
N ALA A 128 -9.07 9.17 14.22
CA ALA A 128 -9.28 8.08 13.27
C ALA A 128 -10.67 8.15 12.62
N ARG A 129 -11.69 8.51 13.41
CA ARG A 129 -13.03 8.77 12.94
C ARG A 129 -13.08 9.92 11.94
N GLN A 130 -12.42 11.05 12.19
CA GLN A 130 -12.38 12.16 11.20
C GLN A 130 -11.63 11.76 9.93
N VAL A 131 -10.52 11.02 10.04
CA VAL A 131 -9.78 10.51 8.87
C VAL A 131 -10.68 9.59 8.05
N LEU A 132 -11.37 8.63 8.67
CA LEU A 132 -12.30 7.74 7.98
C LEU A 132 -13.51 8.45 7.38
N LEU A 133 -14.14 9.36 8.11
CA LEU A 133 -15.26 10.14 7.59
C LEU A 133 -14.83 10.99 6.40
N SER A 134 -13.62 11.55 6.42
CA SER A 134 -13.08 12.31 5.29
C SER A 134 -12.82 11.45 4.03
N LEU A 135 -12.65 10.12 4.20
CA LEU A 135 -12.61 9.19 3.07
C LEU A 135 -14.00 8.91 2.50
N MET A 136 -15.07 9.07 3.30
CA MET A 136 -16.45 8.79 2.91
C MET A 136 -17.20 10.02 2.36
N GLU A 137 -16.85 11.21 2.82
CA GLU A 137 -17.59 12.45 2.58
C GLU A 137 -17.66 12.83 1.09
N GLU A 138 -16.63 12.50 0.32
CA GLU A 138 -16.56 12.83 -1.10
C GLU A 138 -16.12 11.60 -1.90
N ARG A 139 -17.00 11.10 -2.77
CA ARG A 139 -16.70 9.98 -3.69
C ARG A 139 -15.47 10.27 -4.57
N GLU A 140 -15.29 11.54 -4.94
CA GLU A 140 -14.13 12.00 -5.70
C GLU A 140 -12.86 11.96 -4.83
N THR A 141 -12.93 12.42 -3.58
CA THR A 141 -11.84 12.31 -2.61
C THR A 141 -11.48 10.85 -2.34
N PHE A 142 -12.45 9.95 -2.20
CA PHE A 142 -12.16 8.53 -2.08
C PHE A 142 -11.36 8.03 -3.28
N THR A 143 -11.78 8.34 -4.51
CA THR A 143 -11.10 7.86 -5.73
C THR A 143 -9.71 8.48 -5.87
N LYS A 144 -9.56 9.77 -5.56
CA LYS A 144 -8.28 10.49 -5.58
C LYS A 144 -7.33 9.95 -4.53
N VAL A 145 -7.76 9.85 -3.28
CA VAL A 145 -6.96 9.33 -2.17
C VAL A 145 -6.64 7.87 -2.41
N TRP A 146 -7.60 7.07 -2.90
CA TRP A 146 -7.37 5.70 -3.31
C TRP A 146 -6.28 5.63 -4.37
N ALA A 147 -6.39 6.37 -5.47
CA ALA A 147 -5.35 6.39 -6.50
C ALA A 147 -3.99 6.81 -5.94
N THR A 148 -3.94 7.85 -5.10
CA THR A 148 -2.71 8.35 -4.48
C THR A 148 -2.08 7.31 -3.54
N CYS A 149 -2.86 6.71 -2.65
CA CYS A 149 -2.36 5.75 -1.66
C CYS A 149 -2.06 4.37 -2.27
N PHE A 150 -2.84 3.96 -3.26
CA PHE A 150 -2.66 2.70 -3.99
C PHE A 150 -1.42 2.75 -4.88
N MET A 151 -1.22 3.86 -5.59
CA MET A 151 -0.04 4.10 -6.42
C MET A 151 1.15 4.62 -5.60
N ASP A 152 1.04 4.64 -4.27
CA ASP A 152 2.15 5.05 -3.42
C ASP A 152 3.29 4.03 -3.56
N PRO A 153 4.47 4.45 -4.04
CA PRO A 153 5.59 3.54 -4.27
C PRO A 153 6.22 3.05 -2.97
N ARG A 154 5.92 3.69 -1.83
CA ARG A 154 6.46 3.30 -0.54
C ARG A 154 6.00 1.90 -0.17
N HIS A 155 6.88 1.18 0.53
CA HIS A 155 6.48 -0.04 1.20
C HIS A 155 5.45 0.31 2.28
N PRO A 156 4.37 -0.48 2.47
CA PRO A 156 3.36 -0.18 3.48
C PRO A 156 3.91 0.03 4.90
N ALA A 157 4.97 -0.69 5.27
CA ALA A 157 5.66 -0.50 6.55
C ALA A 157 6.28 0.91 6.69
N ASP A 158 6.91 1.42 5.63
CA ASP A 158 7.52 2.76 5.63
C ASP A 158 6.43 3.84 5.70
N GLY A 159 5.31 3.63 5.02
CA GLY A 159 4.15 4.52 5.09
C GLY A 159 3.55 4.57 6.50
N LEU A 160 3.36 3.42 7.15
CA LEU A 160 2.87 3.35 8.54
C LEU A 160 3.85 3.97 9.54
N HIS A 161 5.15 3.83 9.31
CA HIS A 161 6.17 4.51 10.10
C HIS A 161 6.07 6.04 9.95
N ALA A 162 5.91 6.54 8.73
CA ALA A 162 5.69 7.97 8.47
C ALA A 162 4.41 8.49 9.14
N VAL A 163 3.35 7.69 9.18
CA VAL A 163 2.13 8.01 9.93
C VAL A 163 2.41 8.12 11.42
N SER A 164 3.16 7.16 11.99
CA SER A 164 3.54 7.22 13.41
C SER A 164 4.33 8.48 13.74
N GLU A 165 5.37 8.79 12.95
CA GLU A 165 6.18 9.99 13.17
C GLU A 165 5.36 11.27 13.05
N LEU A 166 4.43 11.32 12.08
CA LEU A 166 3.54 12.45 11.90
C LEU A 166 2.63 12.69 13.11
N VAL A 167 1.98 11.64 13.63
CA VAL A 167 1.09 11.80 14.79
C VAL A 167 1.86 12.02 16.09
N ASP A 168 3.00 11.35 16.27
CA ASP A 168 3.86 11.52 17.46
C ASP A 168 4.50 12.93 17.49
N GLY A 169 4.76 13.53 16.33
CA GLY A 169 5.35 14.86 16.22
C GLY A 169 4.36 16.02 16.38
N LYS A 170 3.05 15.79 16.16
CA LYS A 170 2.04 16.85 16.13
C LYS A 170 1.00 16.78 17.24
N LEU A 171 0.77 15.62 17.81
CA LEU A 171 -0.32 15.39 18.74
C LEU A 171 0.20 15.03 20.14
N PRO A 172 -0.59 15.31 21.18
CA PRO A 172 -0.40 14.71 22.49
C PRO A 172 -0.25 13.18 22.41
N THR A 173 0.62 12.62 23.25
CA THR A 173 0.99 11.20 23.24
C THR A 173 -0.22 10.27 23.37
N ASP A 174 -1.20 10.63 24.18
CA ASP A 174 -2.44 9.88 24.39
C ASP A 174 -3.27 9.81 23.10
N ILE A 175 -3.44 10.93 22.40
CA ILE A 175 -4.19 11.01 21.14
C ILE A 175 -3.46 10.25 20.03
N SER A 176 -2.15 10.41 19.93
CA SER A 176 -1.33 9.66 18.98
C SER A 176 -1.45 8.15 19.22
N LEU A 177 -1.28 7.71 20.47
CA LEU A 177 -1.38 6.30 20.85
C LEU A 177 -2.78 5.74 20.55
N GLU A 178 -3.84 6.47 20.86
CA GLU A 178 -5.22 6.07 20.58
C GLU A 178 -5.47 5.90 19.06
N PHE A 179 -4.95 6.83 18.24
CA PHE A 179 -5.05 6.74 16.78
C PHE A 179 -4.33 5.51 16.24
N LYS A 180 -3.08 5.29 16.66
CA LYS A 180 -2.27 4.16 16.20
C LYS A 180 -2.87 2.81 16.66
N ARG A 181 -3.42 2.74 17.89
CA ARG A 181 -4.20 1.57 18.36
C ARG A 181 -5.41 1.32 17.47
N THR A 182 -6.13 2.38 17.11
CA THR A 182 -7.30 2.28 16.22
C THR A 182 -6.91 1.72 14.85
N LEU A 183 -5.77 2.11 14.28
CA LEU A 183 -5.27 1.51 13.03
C LEU A 183 -5.04 0.00 13.13
N LEU A 184 -4.49 -0.49 14.25
CA LEU A 184 -4.34 -1.94 14.49
C LEU A 184 -5.68 -2.66 14.59
N ILE A 185 -6.64 -2.08 15.30
CA ILE A 185 -7.99 -2.62 15.46
C ILE A 185 -8.68 -2.71 14.09
N LEU A 186 -8.58 -1.66 13.27
CA LEU A 186 -9.12 -1.66 11.91
C LEU A 186 -8.47 -2.76 11.08
N GLY A 187 -7.17 -2.99 11.23
CA GLY A 187 -6.48 -4.10 10.58
C GLY A 187 -7.06 -5.47 10.97
N ARG A 188 -7.26 -5.72 12.27
CA ARG A 188 -7.89 -6.96 12.74
C ARG A 188 -9.31 -7.10 12.19
N PHE A 189 -10.08 -6.02 12.15
CA PHE A 189 -11.46 -6.01 11.66
C PHE A 189 -11.55 -6.30 10.15
N ILE A 190 -10.68 -5.67 9.35
CA ILE A 190 -10.53 -5.94 7.91
C ILE A 190 -10.32 -7.43 7.65
N HIS A 191 -9.42 -8.03 8.42
CA HIS A 191 -9.08 -9.44 8.26
C HIS A 191 -10.26 -10.37 8.58
N LEU A 192 -10.96 -10.14 9.70
CA LEU A 192 -12.12 -10.93 10.09
C LEU A 192 -13.27 -10.84 9.07
N GLU A 193 -13.56 -9.64 8.57
CA GLU A 193 -14.59 -9.49 7.52
C GLU A 193 -14.17 -10.14 6.21
N HIS A 194 -12.88 -10.12 5.86
CA HIS A 194 -12.39 -10.82 4.69
C HIS A 194 -12.56 -12.35 4.81
N GLU A 195 -12.20 -12.96 5.93
CA GLU A 195 -12.38 -14.41 6.14
C GLU A 195 -13.85 -14.82 6.09
N LYS A 196 -14.72 -14.03 6.72
CA LYS A 196 -16.17 -14.22 6.67
C LYS A 196 -16.71 -14.17 5.24
N LEU A 197 -16.20 -13.25 4.41
CA LEU A 197 -16.59 -13.13 3.01
C LEU A 197 -15.99 -14.20 2.11
N ALA A 198 -14.80 -14.70 2.44
CA ALA A 198 -14.14 -15.79 1.72
C ALA A 198 -14.80 -17.15 1.97
N GLY A 199 -15.68 -17.27 2.96
CA GLY A 199 -16.30 -18.54 3.35
C GLY A 199 -15.30 -19.55 3.92
N THR A 200 -14.09 -19.09 4.25
CA THR A 200 -13.07 -19.91 4.90
C THR A 200 -13.45 -20.07 6.36
N ASN A 201 -13.74 -21.30 6.79
CA ASN A 201 -13.89 -21.58 8.21
C ASN A 201 -12.58 -21.19 8.91
N LEU A 202 -12.68 -20.28 9.88
CA LEU A 202 -11.57 -19.88 10.76
C LEU A 202 -10.86 -21.15 11.27
N PRO A 203 -9.52 -21.23 11.21
CA PRO A 203 -8.81 -22.39 11.70
C PRO A 203 -9.09 -22.57 13.20
N GLU A 204 -9.84 -23.62 13.56
CA GLU A 204 -10.23 -23.96 14.94
C GLU A 204 -9.06 -24.37 15.84
N LYS A 205 -7.81 -24.42 15.35
CA LYS A 205 -6.66 -24.87 16.15
C LYS A 205 -5.91 -23.70 16.81
N PRO A 206 -6.08 -23.48 18.13
CA PRO A 206 -5.25 -22.55 18.89
C PRO A 206 -3.85 -23.15 19.06
N GLY A 207 -2.85 -22.63 18.36
CA GLY A 207 -1.46 -23.06 18.58
C GLY A 207 -0.45 -22.59 17.54
N ALA A 208 -0.86 -22.39 16.28
CA ALA A 208 -0.07 -21.64 15.32
C ALA A 208 -0.60 -20.20 15.33
N LEU A 209 0.27 -19.20 15.59
CA LEU A 209 -0.02 -17.81 15.27
C LEU A 209 -0.42 -17.79 13.80
N SER A 210 -1.71 -17.64 13.50
CA SER A 210 -2.14 -17.60 12.11
C SER A 210 -1.39 -16.46 11.42
N GLU A 211 -1.05 -16.64 10.17
CA GLU A 211 -0.30 -15.67 9.37
C GLU A 211 -0.82 -14.20 9.49
N PRO A 212 -2.14 -13.96 9.61
CA PRO A 212 -2.70 -12.64 9.96
C PRO A 212 -2.14 -12.00 11.24
N TYR A 213 -1.82 -12.78 12.27
CA TYR A 213 -1.18 -12.26 13.49
C TYR A 213 0.22 -11.73 13.19
N GLN A 214 0.98 -12.39 12.31
CA GLN A 214 2.31 -11.91 11.92
C GLN A 214 2.21 -10.59 11.18
N CYS A 215 1.21 -10.43 10.29
CA CYS A 215 0.95 -9.16 9.62
C CYS A 215 0.57 -8.05 10.60
N LEU A 216 -0.28 -8.33 11.59
CA LEU A 216 -0.65 -7.35 12.62
C LEU A 216 0.53 -6.98 13.52
N ILE A 217 1.42 -7.93 13.83
CA ILE A 217 2.69 -7.65 14.52
C ILE A 217 3.57 -6.70 13.70
N LEU A 218 3.67 -6.91 12.39
CA LEU A 218 4.42 -6.01 11.50
C LEU A 218 3.81 -4.61 11.43
N VAL A 219 2.48 -4.51 11.40
CA VAL A 219 1.78 -3.22 11.50
C VAL A 219 2.08 -2.55 12.83
N GLY A 220 1.99 -3.28 13.95
CA GLY A 220 2.25 -2.74 15.29
C GLY A 220 3.69 -2.29 15.47
N SER A 221 4.63 -3.04 14.90
CA SER A 221 6.05 -2.68 14.84
C SER A 221 6.25 -1.38 14.07
N SER A 222 5.60 -1.24 12.92
CA SER A 222 5.71 -0.04 12.05
C SER A 222 5.11 1.19 12.74
N LEU A 223 4.06 1.02 13.53
CA LEU A 223 3.43 2.07 14.32
C LEU A 223 4.11 2.32 15.68
N ARG A 224 5.21 1.62 15.98
CA ARG A 224 5.94 1.70 17.26
C ARG A 224 5.04 1.43 18.49
N ILE A 225 4.09 0.50 18.37
CA ILE A 225 3.18 0.09 19.47
C ILE A 225 3.39 -1.36 19.87
N LEU A 226 4.65 -1.80 19.98
CA LEU A 226 5.00 -3.13 20.47
C LEU A 226 5.01 -3.17 22.01
N GLU A 227 3.88 -2.84 22.62
CA GLU A 227 3.64 -3.22 24.01
C GLU A 227 3.04 -4.62 23.99
N LYS A 228 3.73 -5.57 24.66
CA LYS A 228 3.28 -6.96 24.74
C LYS A 228 1.84 -7.06 25.26
N GLU A 229 1.52 -6.26 26.28
CA GLU A 229 0.19 -6.19 26.89
C GLU A 229 -0.89 -5.77 25.89
N LEU A 230 -0.60 -4.80 25.02
CA LEU A 230 -1.54 -4.35 24.01
C LEU A 230 -1.84 -5.46 22.98
N MET A 231 -0.81 -6.20 22.58
CA MET A 231 -0.99 -7.29 21.62
C MET A 231 -1.77 -8.43 22.26
N ASP A 232 -1.45 -8.80 23.50
CA ASP A 232 -2.20 -9.81 24.24
C ASP A 232 -3.68 -9.40 24.39
N ASP A 233 -3.97 -8.15 24.76
CA ASP A 233 -5.34 -7.62 24.84
C ASP A 233 -6.05 -7.61 23.49
N LEU A 234 -5.38 -7.15 22.43
CA LEU A 234 -5.94 -7.06 21.08
C LEU A 234 -6.33 -8.44 20.55
N PHE A 235 -5.64 -9.50 20.95
CA PHE A 235 -5.86 -10.84 20.42
C PHE A 235 -6.76 -11.72 21.30
N HIS A 236 -6.69 -11.58 22.63
CA HIS A 236 -7.49 -12.38 23.55
C HIS A 236 -8.88 -11.80 23.83
N THR A 237 -9.09 -10.51 23.57
CA THR A 237 -10.40 -9.90 23.78
C THR A 237 -11.33 -10.20 22.59
N PRO A 238 -12.50 -10.84 22.82
CA PRO A 238 -13.53 -10.96 21.80
C PRO A 238 -13.89 -9.55 21.32
N MET A 239 -13.74 -9.32 20.02
CA MET A 239 -13.87 -7.97 19.48
C MET A 239 -15.34 -7.57 19.46
N ASN A 240 -15.77 -6.82 20.47
CA ASN A 240 -16.92 -5.96 20.32
C ASN A 240 -16.38 -4.58 19.91
N ILE A 241 -16.66 -4.17 18.67
CA ILE A 241 -16.18 -2.89 18.12
C ILE A 241 -16.65 -1.69 18.99
N TYR A 242 -17.72 -1.89 19.78
CA TYR A 242 -18.26 -0.93 20.73
C TYR A 242 -17.50 -0.89 22.09
N ASP A 243 -16.78 -1.95 22.45
CA ASP A 243 -16.15 -2.13 23.79
C ASP A 243 -14.66 -1.75 23.84
N LEU A 244 -14.17 -1.00 22.86
CA LEU A 244 -12.77 -0.55 22.84
C LEU A 244 -12.37 0.14 24.16
N PRO A 245 -11.23 -0.21 24.78
CA PRO A 245 -10.87 0.31 26.10
C PRO A 245 -10.74 1.84 26.05
N SER A 246 -11.60 2.51 26.81
CA SER A 246 -11.38 3.90 27.20
C SER A 246 -10.11 3.88 28.05
N ALA A 247 -9.04 4.53 27.58
CA ALA A 247 -7.94 4.86 28.47
C ALA A 247 -8.52 5.82 29.53
N SER A 248 -8.94 5.25 30.65
CA SER A 248 -9.34 6.04 31.81
C SER A 248 -8.14 6.92 32.18
N PRO A 249 -8.28 8.25 32.22
CA PRO A 249 -7.18 9.11 32.64
C PRO A 249 -6.79 8.70 34.06
N GLN A 250 -5.60 8.11 34.21
CA GLN A 250 -5.03 7.93 35.53
C GLN A 250 -4.93 9.32 36.15
N SER A 251 -5.68 9.49 37.24
CA SER A 251 -5.73 10.70 38.06
C SER A 251 -4.32 11.09 38.50
N VAL A 252 -3.69 12.00 37.74
CA VAL A 252 -2.55 12.75 38.21
C VAL A 252 -3.08 13.64 39.34
N LYS A 253 -2.70 13.32 40.58
CA LYS A 253 -2.94 14.16 41.76
C LYS A 253 -2.47 15.58 41.48
N GLN A 254 -3.41 16.47 41.18
CA GLN A 254 -3.17 17.92 41.19
C GLN A 254 -2.76 18.31 42.60
N THR A 255 -1.50 18.74 42.72
CA THR A 255 -1.00 19.35 43.94
C THR A 255 -1.40 20.83 43.87
N ASN A 256 -2.35 21.22 44.71
CA ASN A 256 -2.82 22.60 44.79
C ASN A 256 -1.67 23.55 45.18
N VAL A 257 -1.32 24.48 44.31
CA VAL A 257 -0.55 25.68 44.65
C VAL A 257 -1.45 26.90 44.39
N PRO A 258 -1.79 27.70 45.40
CA PRO A 258 -2.53 28.94 45.21
C PRO A 258 -1.54 30.06 44.86
N GLY A 259 -1.63 30.58 43.64
CA GLY A 259 -0.83 31.71 43.19
C GLY A 259 -1.58 32.49 42.10
N THR A 260 -2.30 33.53 42.51
CA THR A 260 -2.91 34.53 41.64
C THR A 260 -1.80 35.24 40.85
N VAL A 261 -1.72 35.00 39.54
CA VAL A 261 -0.85 35.77 38.64
C VAL A 261 -1.71 36.47 37.60
N HIS A 262 -1.62 37.79 37.67
CA HIS A 262 -2.24 38.81 36.83
C HIS A 262 -1.76 38.66 35.37
N LEU A 263 -2.69 38.57 34.42
CA LEU A 263 -2.38 38.51 32.99
C LEU A 263 -2.06 39.93 32.48
N SER A 264 -0.89 40.09 31.85
CA SER A 264 -0.58 41.20 30.94
C SER A 264 -0.51 40.67 29.50
N PRO A 265 -1.08 41.37 28.50
CA PRO A 265 -1.05 40.94 27.11
C PRO A 265 0.31 41.29 26.49
N SER A 266 1.13 40.28 26.20
CA SER A 266 2.37 40.45 25.43
C SER A 266 2.12 40.17 23.95
N VAL A 267 2.44 41.21 23.18
CA VAL A 267 2.51 41.32 21.72
C VAL A 267 3.28 40.14 21.12
N ILE A 268 2.64 39.39 20.22
CA ILE A 268 3.28 38.35 19.42
C ILE A 268 4.06 39.05 18.30
N SER A 269 5.38 39.03 18.44
CA SER A 269 6.35 39.49 17.47
C SER A 269 6.50 38.47 16.33
N ALA A 270 6.48 38.95 15.10
CA ALA A 270 6.55 38.16 13.88
C ALA A 270 7.93 37.49 13.71
N THR A 271 7.96 36.16 13.73
CA THR A 271 9.16 35.36 13.44
C THR A 271 9.35 35.22 11.92
N ALA A 272 10.59 35.49 11.50
CA ALA A 272 11.09 35.50 10.12
C ALA A 272 10.89 34.18 9.34
N PRO A 273 10.92 34.20 7.99
CA PRO A 273 10.65 33.03 7.17
C PRO A 273 11.74 31.96 7.30
N VAL A 274 11.34 30.79 7.77
CA VAL A 274 12.13 29.55 7.72
C VAL A 274 12.37 29.18 6.26
N LYS A 275 13.65 29.13 5.87
CA LYS A 275 14.11 28.73 4.54
C LYS A 275 13.78 27.24 4.35
N ARG A 276 12.72 26.98 3.58
CA ARG A 276 12.21 25.67 3.15
C ARG A 276 13.33 24.86 2.48
N THR A 277 13.82 23.85 3.18
CA THR A 277 14.73 22.83 2.62
C THR A 277 13.93 21.88 1.72
N GLU A 278 14.59 21.44 0.65
CA GLU A 278 14.08 20.65 -0.47
C GLU A 278 13.26 19.40 -0.09
N TYR A 279 12.26 19.13 -0.92
CA TYR A 279 11.36 17.98 -0.87
C TYR A 279 12.13 16.64 -0.93
N GLN A 280 11.82 15.74 0.02
CA GLN A 280 12.32 14.37 0.03
C GLN A 280 11.73 13.57 -1.14
N GLN A 281 12.63 13.19 -2.03
CA GLN A 281 12.44 12.29 -3.16
C GLN A 281 12.07 10.88 -2.66
N SER A 282 11.06 10.26 -3.28
CA SER A 282 10.52 8.95 -2.91
C SER A 282 11.61 7.86 -2.84
N ILE A 283 11.60 7.08 -1.75
CA ILE A 283 12.54 5.97 -1.52
C ILE A 283 12.12 4.80 -2.43
N GLN A 284 12.46 4.86 -3.72
CA GLN A 284 12.99 3.65 -4.35
C GLN A 284 14.27 3.27 -3.59
N PRO A 285 14.67 1.98 -3.50
CA PRO A 285 15.96 1.60 -2.93
C PRO A 285 17.05 2.43 -3.61
N THR A 286 17.39 3.54 -2.95
CA THR A 286 18.19 4.58 -3.56
C THR A 286 19.58 4.04 -3.39
N ILE A 287 20.15 3.57 -4.50
CA ILE A 287 21.51 3.10 -4.52
C ILE A 287 22.37 4.30 -4.11
N THR A 288 22.79 4.31 -2.85
CA THR A 288 23.61 5.38 -2.28
C THR A 288 24.94 5.42 -3.04
N SER A 289 25.50 6.62 -3.17
CA SER A 289 26.63 6.93 -4.03
C SER A 289 27.82 5.98 -3.82
N SER A 290 27.86 4.91 -4.60
CA SER A 290 28.97 3.98 -4.63
C SER A 290 30.03 4.56 -5.56
N ASN A 291 31.29 4.59 -5.12
CA ASN A 291 32.47 5.04 -5.90
C ASN A 291 32.83 4.07 -7.05
N LYS A 292 31.82 3.63 -7.81
CA LYS A 292 31.96 2.71 -8.94
C LYS A 292 32.40 3.49 -10.17
N SER A 293 33.45 3.02 -10.85
CA SER A 293 33.94 3.71 -12.05
C SER A 293 33.01 3.45 -13.25
N PRO A 294 32.60 4.50 -14.00
CA PRO A 294 31.76 4.34 -15.19
C PRO A 294 32.39 3.48 -16.28
N PHE A 295 33.72 3.53 -16.39
CA PHE A 295 34.46 2.75 -17.37
C PHE A 295 34.40 1.25 -17.08
N ILE A 296 34.56 0.84 -15.82
CA ILE A 296 34.43 -0.58 -15.44
C ILE A 296 33.00 -1.08 -15.68
N ALA A 297 31.98 -0.27 -15.37
CA ALA A 297 30.59 -0.64 -15.63
C ALA A 297 30.34 -0.88 -17.13
N ALA A 298 30.84 0.02 -18.00
CA ALA A 298 30.74 -0.14 -19.44
C ALA A 298 31.50 -1.38 -19.95
N LEU A 299 32.71 -1.62 -19.44
CA LEU A 299 33.56 -2.76 -19.82
C LEU A 299 32.91 -4.10 -19.41
N LEU A 300 32.33 -4.17 -18.22
CA LEU A 300 31.58 -5.34 -17.75
C LEU A 300 30.36 -5.61 -18.64
N SER A 301 29.58 -4.57 -18.99
CA SER A 301 28.49 -4.72 -19.95
C SER A 301 28.96 -5.16 -21.33
N TYR A 302 30.14 -4.73 -21.79
CA TYR A 302 30.69 -5.17 -23.06
C TYR A 302 31.02 -6.67 -23.07
N PHE A 303 31.70 -7.20 -22.06
CA PHE A 303 32.10 -8.61 -22.03
C PHE A 303 31.00 -9.59 -21.61
N LEU A 304 30.01 -9.14 -20.84
CA LEU A 304 29.00 -10.02 -20.22
C LEU A 304 27.58 -9.66 -20.68
N LEU A 305 27.34 -9.79 -22.00
CA LEU A 305 26.01 -9.75 -22.62
C LEU A 305 25.18 -8.48 -22.31
N GLY A 306 25.82 -7.31 -22.21
CA GLY A 306 25.14 -6.01 -22.07
C GLY A 306 24.62 -5.69 -20.67
N GLY A 307 24.31 -6.69 -19.83
CA GLY A 307 23.62 -6.49 -18.56
C GLY A 307 24.49 -6.49 -17.29
N ALA A 308 25.72 -7.01 -17.33
CA ALA A 308 26.54 -7.10 -16.12
C ALA A 308 26.96 -5.75 -15.54
N GLY A 309 27.12 -4.71 -16.36
CA GLY A 309 27.37 -3.36 -15.87
C GLY A 309 26.24 -2.84 -14.98
N GLN A 310 24.99 -3.21 -15.26
CA GLN A 310 23.84 -2.86 -14.42
C GLN A 310 23.83 -3.62 -13.11
N ILE A 311 24.18 -4.91 -13.13
CA ILE A 311 24.34 -5.74 -11.92
C ILE A 311 25.44 -5.14 -11.04
N TYR A 312 26.57 -4.78 -11.65
CA TYR A 312 27.66 -4.10 -10.95
C TYR A 312 27.21 -2.81 -10.30
N LEU A 313 26.28 -2.05 -10.90
CA LEU A 313 25.73 -0.83 -10.34
C LEU A 313 24.66 -1.05 -9.27
N GLY A 314 24.14 -2.28 -9.11
CA GLY A 314 23.10 -2.65 -8.15
C GLY A 314 21.69 -2.73 -8.76
N GLN A 315 21.54 -2.51 -10.07
CA GLN A 315 20.28 -2.66 -10.81
C GLN A 315 20.13 -4.10 -11.33
N TRP A 316 19.96 -5.05 -10.42
CA TRP A 316 20.00 -6.49 -10.74
C TRP A 316 18.90 -6.93 -11.71
N LYS A 317 17.64 -6.48 -11.51
CA LYS A 317 16.49 -6.85 -12.37
C LYS A 317 16.72 -6.41 -13.81
N LYS A 318 17.16 -5.16 -13.98
CA LYS A 318 17.44 -4.56 -15.28
C LYS A 318 18.62 -5.23 -15.97
N GLY A 319 19.69 -5.52 -15.22
CA GLY A 319 20.84 -6.24 -15.75
C GLY A 319 20.48 -7.63 -16.25
N LEU A 320 19.71 -8.39 -15.48
CA LEU A 320 19.26 -9.72 -15.87
C LEU A 320 18.35 -9.67 -17.12
N ALA A 321 17.42 -8.72 -17.18
CA ALA A 321 16.54 -8.52 -18.34
C ALA A 321 17.33 -8.21 -19.62
N LEU A 322 18.38 -7.38 -19.53
CA LEU A 322 19.26 -7.08 -20.67
C LEU A 322 20.10 -8.29 -21.11
N MET A 323 20.59 -9.12 -20.17
CA MET A 323 21.33 -10.34 -20.53
C MET A 323 20.45 -11.35 -21.26
N ILE A 324 19.24 -11.61 -20.75
CA ILE A 324 18.28 -12.53 -21.38
C ILE A 324 17.89 -12.02 -22.76
N SER A 325 17.57 -10.73 -22.87
CA SER A 325 17.24 -10.11 -24.17
C SER A 325 18.40 -10.22 -25.15
N THR A 326 19.62 -9.89 -24.74
CA THR A 326 20.82 -9.99 -25.59
C THR A 326 21.02 -11.44 -26.07
N PHE A 327 20.87 -12.42 -25.17
CA PHE A 327 21.02 -13.84 -25.52
C PHE A 327 19.97 -14.31 -26.54
N VAL A 328 18.68 -14.03 -26.29
CA VAL A 328 17.59 -14.45 -27.19
C VAL A 328 17.67 -13.75 -28.54
N LEU A 329 17.99 -12.45 -28.59
CA LEU A 329 18.10 -11.72 -29.86
C LEU A 329 19.41 -12.00 -30.61
N SER A 330 20.40 -12.63 -29.98
CA SER A 330 21.65 -13.00 -30.66
C SER A 330 21.43 -14.05 -31.76
N PHE A 331 20.40 -14.89 -31.65
CA PHE A 331 20.04 -15.88 -32.67
C PHE A 331 19.62 -15.26 -34.01
N VAL A 332 19.19 -14.00 -34.02
CA VAL A 332 18.83 -13.22 -35.22
C VAL A 332 19.81 -12.08 -35.50
N PHE A 333 21.00 -12.11 -34.89
CA PHE A 333 22.03 -11.06 -34.96
C PHE A 333 21.61 -9.67 -34.44
N ILE A 334 20.39 -9.51 -33.91
CA ILE A 334 19.91 -8.25 -33.30
C ILE A 334 20.48 -8.05 -31.89
N GLY A 335 20.97 -9.13 -31.25
CA GLY A 335 21.53 -9.10 -29.90
C GLY A 335 22.64 -8.05 -29.71
N ILE A 336 23.45 -7.79 -30.74
CA ILE A 336 24.51 -6.78 -30.71
C ILE A 336 23.92 -5.38 -30.43
N LEU A 337 22.75 -5.04 -30.98
CA LEU A 337 22.12 -3.73 -30.75
C LEU A 337 21.74 -3.56 -29.27
N ILE A 338 21.16 -4.61 -28.66
CA ILE A 338 20.80 -4.61 -27.24
C ILE A 338 22.04 -4.49 -26.36
N GLN A 339 23.14 -5.17 -26.72
CA GLN A 339 24.41 -5.07 -26.03
C GLN A 339 24.95 -3.63 -26.04
N VAL A 340 24.90 -2.93 -27.17
CA VAL A 340 25.35 -1.53 -27.28
C VAL A 340 24.48 -0.57 -26.45
N ILE A 341 23.17 -0.80 -26.42
CA ILE A 341 22.25 -0.04 -25.56
C ILE A 341 22.61 -0.27 -24.08
N GLY A 342 22.86 -1.53 -23.68
CA GLY A 342 23.25 -1.88 -22.32
C GLY A 342 24.54 -1.22 -21.85
N ILE A 343 25.56 -1.12 -22.72
CA ILE A 343 26.82 -0.43 -22.43
C ILE A 343 26.59 1.08 -22.21
N GLY A 344 25.85 1.72 -23.12
CA GLY A 344 25.59 3.16 -23.05
C GLY A 344 24.78 3.53 -21.81
N ASP A 345 23.79 2.70 -21.48
CA ASP A 345 22.96 2.86 -20.29
C ASP A 345 23.77 2.65 -18.99
N ALA A 346 24.60 1.61 -18.89
CA ALA A 346 25.42 1.35 -17.71
C ALA A 346 26.39 2.51 -17.44
N TYR A 347 27.01 3.02 -18.50
CA TYR A 347 27.87 4.20 -18.41
C TYR A 347 27.12 5.45 -17.93
N GLY A 348 25.93 5.71 -18.48
CA GLY A 348 25.10 6.85 -18.10
C GLY A 348 24.59 6.79 -16.66
N VAL A 349 24.18 5.60 -16.20
CA VAL A 349 23.76 5.35 -14.82
C VAL A 349 24.95 5.54 -13.87
N ALA A 350 26.12 4.96 -14.17
CA ALA A 350 27.32 5.14 -13.35
C ALA A 350 27.75 6.62 -13.23
N GLN A 351 27.65 7.40 -14.31
CA GLN A 351 27.93 8.84 -14.25
C GLN A 351 26.96 9.60 -13.35
N LYS A 352 25.66 9.25 -13.35
CA LYS A 352 24.66 9.87 -12.49
C LYS A 352 24.91 9.52 -11.02
N LEU A 353 25.22 8.25 -10.71
CA LEU A 353 25.56 7.80 -9.35
C LEU A 353 26.81 8.51 -8.81
N ARG A 354 27.85 8.67 -9.64
CA ARG A 354 29.06 9.41 -9.27
C ARG A 354 28.79 10.89 -8.97
N LYS A 355 27.73 11.48 -9.56
CA LYS A 355 27.28 12.85 -9.27
C LYS A 355 26.38 12.95 -8.04
N GLY A 356 26.18 11.84 -7.30
CA GLY A 356 25.29 11.80 -6.14
C GLY A 356 23.81 11.84 -6.49
N LYS A 357 23.43 11.62 -7.75
CA LYS A 357 22.01 11.57 -8.15
C LYS A 357 21.45 10.17 -7.89
N SER A 358 20.28 10.12 -7.25
CA SER A 358 19.46 8.91 -7.18
C SER A 358 18.95 8.54 -8.57
N ILE A 359 18.79 7.24 -8.82
CA ILE A 359 18.33 6.69 -10.10
C ILE A 359 17.31 5.60 -9.78
N GLY A 360 16.18 5.60 -10.49
CA GLY A 360 15.17 4.56 -10.33
C GLY A 360 15.65 3.20 -10.83
N GLU A 361 15.05 2.11 -10.32
CA GLU A 361 15.42 0.73 -10.68
C GLU A 361 15.26 0.45 -12.19
N TRP A 362 14.35 1.17 -12.86
CA TRP A 362 14.03 1.03 -14.29
C TRP A 362 14.31 2.28 -15.13
N GLU A 363 15.05 3.25 -14.60
CA GLU A 363 15.36 4.47 -15.34
C GLU A 363 16.46 4.19 -16.38
N PHE A 364 16.18 4.45 -17.65
CA PHE A 364 17.17 4.35 -18.72
C PHE A 364 17.85 5.70 -18.94
N ASN A 365 19.18 5.69 -19.00
CA ASN A 365 20.01 6.84 -19.28
C ASN A 365 20.97 6.54 -20.43
N ILE A 366 20.39 6.39 -21.62
CA ILE A 366 21.14 6.08 -22.83
C ILE A 366 21.90 7.33 -23.27
N ASN A 367 23.22 7.28 -23.18
CA ASN A 367 24.08 8.28 -23.81
C ASN A 367 24.29 7.92 -25.28
N TRP A 368 23.44 8.45 -26.16
CA TRP A 368 23.48 8.20 -27.60
C TRP A 368 24.83 8.49 -28.25
N LYS A 369 25.67 9.38 -27.68
CA LYS A 369 27.02 9.64 -28.20
C LYS A 369 27.96 8.45 -27.98
N VAL A 370 27.89 7.82 -26.81
CA VAL A 370 28.69 6.64 -26.47
C VAL A 370 28.18 5.43 -27.24
N SER A 371 26.87 5.21 -27.26
CA SER A 371 26.26 4.13 -28.03
C SER A 371 26.56 4.26 -29.54
N GLY A 372 26.52 5.48 -30.09
CA GLY A 372 26.90 5.74 -31.48
C GLY A 372 28.35 5.39 -31.79
N LEU A 373 29.30 5.73 -30.91
CA LEU A 373 30.72 5.38 -31.08
C LEU A 373 30.93 3.86 -31.11
N VAL A 374 30.25 3.13 -30.22
CA VAL A 374 30.32 1.67 -30.17
C VAL A 374 29.71 1.05 -31.43
N MET A 375 28.58 1.57 -31.92
CA MET A 375 27.97 1.14 -33.18
C MET A 375 28.90 1.31 -34.38
N ILE A 376 29.59 2.46 -34.48
CA ILE A 376 30.55 2.73 -35.55
C ILE A 376 31.71 1.73 -35.48
N THR A 377 32.24 1.48 -34.27
CA THR A 377 33.33 0.52 -34.06
C THR A 377 32.93 -0.89 -34.50
N TYR A 378 31.71 -1.32 -34.17
CA TYR A 378 31.16 -2.60 -34.63
C TYR A 378 31.00 -2.66 -36.15
N ALA A 379 30.47 -1.60 -36.77
CA ALA A 379 30.32 -1.54 -38.22
C ALA A 379 31.68 -1.66 -38.92
N ILE A 380 32.71 -0.97 -38.44
CA ILE A 380 34.08 -1.08 -38.96
C ILE A 380 34.62 -2.50 -38.80
N ALA A 381 34.43 -3.12 -37.63
CA ALA A 381 34.89 -4.49 -37.38
C ALA A 381 34.20 -5.50 -38.31
N ILE A 382 32.87 -5.38 -38.49
CA ILE A 382 32.10 -6.24 -39.41
C ILE A 382 32.58 -6.05 -40.85
N CYS A 383 32.72 -4.79 -41.31
CA CYS A 383 33.25 -4.49 -42.64
C CYS A 383 34.66 -5.06 -42.83
N GLY A 384 35.53 -4.96 -41.82
CA GLY A 384 36.88 -5.52 -41.85
C GLY A 384 36.87 -7.05 -41.95
N ILE A 385 36.00 -7.72 -41.21
CA ILE A 385 35.83 -9.19 -41.29
C ILE A 385 35.32 -9.60 -42.67
N VAL A 386 34.28 -8.95 -43.18
CA VAL A 386 33.73 -9.22 -44.52
C VAL A 386 34.79 -8.99 -45.60
N PHE A 387 35.57 -7.92 -45.49
CA PHE A 387 36.67 -7.62 -46.41
C PHE A 387 37.78 -8.67 -46.34
N LEU A 388 38.17 -9.13 -45.14
CA LEU A 388 39.14 -10.22 -44.98
C LEU A 388 38.62 -11.53 -45.59
N ILE A 389 37.36 -11.87 -45.37
CA ILE A 389 36.72 -13.04 -46.01
C ILE A 389 36.80 -12.91 -47.54
N PHE A 390 36.46 -11.74 -48.07
CA PHE A 390 36.54 -11.47 -49.51
C PHE A 390 37.96 -11.63 -50.07
N LEU A 391 38.97 -11.07 -49.40
CA LEU A 391 40.37 -11.21 -49.80
C LEU A 391 40.85 -12.67 -49.79
N THR A 392 40.49 -13.44 -48.76
CA THR A 392 40.87 -14.86 -48.69
C THR A 392 40.16 -15.70 -49.75
N SER A 393 38.91 -15.38 -50.07
CA SER A 393 38.14 -16.05 -51.12
C SER A 393 38.65 -15.79 -52.53
N ASN A 394 39.24 -14.62 -52.79
CA ASN A 394 39.77 -14.27 -54.11
C ASN A 394 41.20 -14.79 -54.36
N SER A 395 41.87 -15.30 -53.32
CA SER A 395 43.22 -15.88 -53.42
C SER A 395 43.23 -17.37 -53.77
N ARG A 396 42.06 -18.03 -53.72
CA ARG A 396 41.83 -19.39 -54.17
C ARG A 396 41.15 -19.36 -55.53
#